data_AF-A0A4E0RK76-F1
#
_entry.id   AF-A0A4E0RK76-F1
#
_cell.length_a   1.000
_cell.length_b   1.000
_cell.length_c   1.000
_cell.angle_alpha   90.00
_cell.angle_beta   90.00
_cell.angle_gamma   90.00
#
_symmetry.space_group_name_H-M   'P 1'
#
loop_
_entity.id
_entity.type
_entity.pdbx_description
1 polymer ?
#
loop_
_entity_poly.entity_id
_entity_poly.type
_entity_poly.pdbx_seq_one_letter_code
_entity_poly.pdbx_strand_id
1 'polypeptide(L)'
;MKRLEGLLSQAEPAKYEPIQPSPKPVEKPIQSGQARIVQMREWWNQLDDDWKKVFKKAIKIENEPSDDELVEIVNLQILAFSGKWNNKGNLASLEPLSALTNLQTLDCSYNPLRQKTFFSRSEIDQFKKAVPNCQVYS
;
A
#
# COMPACT_ATOMS: atom_id res chain seq x y z
N MET A 1 -71.69 -23.20 39.62
CA MET A 1 -70.91 -22.73 38.45
C MET A 1 -69.70 -21.97 38.99
N LYS A 2 -68.49 -22.51 38.88
CA LYS A 2 -67.24 -21.85 39.32
C LYS A 2 -66.69 -21.02 38.15
N ARG A 3 -66.41 -19.75 38.38
CA ARG A 3 -65.84 -18.80 37.41
C ARG A 3 -64.35 -18.63 37.72
N LEU A 4 -63.51 -18.74 36.69
CA LEU A 4 -62.06 -18.56 36.73
C LEU A 4 -61.72 -17.07 36.87
N GLU A 5 -60.91 -16.72 37.87
CA GLU A 5 -60.10 -15.50 37.93
C GLU A 5 -58.77 -15.98 38.54
N GLY A 6 -57.63 -16.01 37.87
CA GLY A 6 -56.99 -14.89 37.18
C GLY A 6 -55.80 -14.46 38.04
N LEU A 7 -54.69 -15.19 37.98
CA LEU A 7 -53.42 -14.89 38.67
C LEU A 7 -52.86 -13.55 38.17
N LEU A 8 -53.08 -12.46 38.92
CA LEU A 8 -52.34 -11.21 38.77
C LEU A 8 -50.98 -11.36 39.48
N SER A 9 -49.97 -11.78 38.72
CA SER A 9 -48.57 -11.74 39.14
C SER A 9 -48.10 -10.30 39.21
N GLN A 10 -47.75 -9.82 40.41
CA GLN A 10 -47.15 -8.52 40.61
C GLN A 10 -45.73 -8.54 40.04
N ALA A 11 -45.49 -7.79 38.96
CA ALA A 11 -44.15 -7.53 38.46
C ALA A 11 -43.50 -6.42 39.31
N GLU A 12 -42.34 -6.70 39.89
CA GLU A 12 -41.52 -5.72 40.58
C GLU A 12 -40.98 -4.66 39.60
N PRO A 13 -40.82 -3.38 40.01
CA PRO A 13 -40.22 -2.37 39.16
C PRO A 13 -38.72 -2.64 38.98
N ALA A 14 -38.26 -2.66 37.73
CA ALA A 14 -36.86 -2.83 37.38
C ALA A 14 -36.00 -1.75 38.07
N LYS A 15 -35.06 -2.18 38.91
CA LYS A 15 -34.00 -1.31 39.45
C LYS A 15 -33.10 -0.91 38.29
N TYR A 16 -33.04 0.39 37.98
CA TYR A 16 -32.05 0.93 37.06
C TYR A 16 -30.67 0.85 37.72
N GLU A 17 -29.83 -0.06 37.22
CA GLU A 17 -28.39 -0.04 37.51
C GLU A 17 -27.74 1.15 36.81
N PRO A 18 -26.77 1.84 37.44
CA PRO A 18 -25.98 2.87 36.78
C PRO A 18 -25.35 2.30 35.52
N ILE A 19 -25.55 2.99 34.40
CA ILE A 19 -24.99 2.64 33.09
C ILE A 19 -23.46 2.61 33.25
N GLN A 20 -22.89 1.41 33.36
CA GLN A 20 -21.44 1.25 33.27
C GLN A 20 -21.04 1.74 31.87
N PRO A 21 -20.01 2.58 31.72
CA PRO A 21 -19.55 2.97 30.39
C PRO A 21 -19.22 1.69 29.64
N SER A 22 -19.93 1.45 28.54
CA SER A 22 -19.67 0.33 27.65
C SER A 22 -18.17 0.24 27.40
N PRO A 23 -17.55 -0.94 27.48
CA PRO A 23 -16.16 -1.07 27.06
C PRO A 23 -16.08 -0.54 25.63
N LYS A 24 -15.31 0.54 25.45
CA LYS A 24 -14.93 1.03 24.12
C LYS A 24 -14.50 -0.18 23.30
N PRO A 25 -14.81 -0.25 21.99
CA PRO A 25 -14.32 -1.34 21.15
C PRO A 25 -12.83 -1.52 21.46
N VAL A 26 -12.48 -2.67 22.02
CA VAL A 26 -11.09 -3.02 22.22
C VAL A 26 -10.50 -3.03 20.82
N GLU A 27 -9.79 -1.96 20.45
CA GLU A 27 -8.90 -1.95 19.31
C GLU A 27 -7.88 -3.06 19.61
N LYS A 28 -8.21 -4.27 19.14
CA LYS A 28 -7.26 -5.38 19.11
C LYS A 28 -6.02 -4.83 18.41
N PRO A 29 -4.80 -5.12 18.88
CA PRO A 29 -3.59 -4.70 18.19
C PRO A 29 -3.73 -5.18 16.75
N ILE A 30 -3.84 -4.24 15.80
CA ILE A 30 -3.93 -4.58 14.39
C ILE A 30 -2.67 -5.39 14.12
N GLN A 31 -2.87 -6.69 13.87
CA GLN A 31 -1.82 -7.64 13.62
C GLN A 31 -0.90 -7.02 12.58
N SER A 32 0.39 -6.87 12.90
CA SER A 32 1.35 -6.05 12.15
C SER A 32 1.37 -6.29 10.64
N GLY A 33 1.00 -7.49 10.17
CA GLY A 33 0.79 -7.82 8.76
C GLY A 33 -0.40 -7.11 8.12
N GLN A 34 -1.54 -7.00 8.81
CA GLN A 34 -2.75 -6.31 8.33
C GLN A 34 -2.52 -4.79 8.22
N ALA A 35 -1.77 -4.20 9.15
CA ALA A 35 -1.39 -2.79 9.07
C ALA A 35 -0.45 -2.53 7.88
N ARG A 36 0.48 -3.46 7.63
CA ARG A 36 1.44 -3.34 6.53
C ARG A 36 0.78 -3.42 5.15
N ILE A 37 -0.17 -4.33 4.95
CA ILE A 37 -0.86 -4.43 3.65
C ILE A 37 -1.72 -3.19 3.35
N VAL A 38 -2.35 -2.59 4.38
CA VAL A 38 -3.07 -1.32 4.23
C VAL A 38 -2.13 -0.20 3.79
N GLN A 39 -0.95 -0.09 4.39
CA GLN A 39 0.07 0.88 3.97
C GLN A 39 0.55 0.66 2.53
N MET A 40 0.74 -0.60 2.11
CA MET A 40 1.12 -0.93 0.72
C MET A 40 0.03 -0.51 -0.26
N ARG A 41 -1.25 -0.69 0.10
CA ARG A 41 -2.38 -0.27 -0.72
C ARG A 41 -2.50 1.26 -0.79
N GLU A 42 -2.30 1.96 0.31
CA GLU A 42 -2.28 3.43 0.35
C GLU A 42 -1.15 4.00 -0.50
N TRP A 43 0.05 3.41 -0.42
CA TRP A 43 1.17 3.76 -1.30
C TRP A 43 0.81 3.56 -2.77
N TRP A 44 0.27 2.39 -3.13
CA TRP A 44 -0.13 2.08 -4.50
C TRP A 44 -1.13 3.10 -5.06
N ASN A 45 -2.11 3.50 -4.25
CA ASN A 45 -3.15 4.43 -4.67
C ASN A 45 -2.62 5.85 -4.93
N GLN A 46 -1.53 6.25 -4.27
CA GLN A 46 -0.87 7.54 -4.45
C GLN A 46 0.05 7.58 -5.67
N LEU A 47 0.35 6.42 -6.29
CA LEU A 47 1.19 6.38 -7.48
C LEU A 47 0.47 6.97 -8.70
N ASP A 48 1.24 7.73 -9.48
CA ASP A 48 0.84 8.11 -10.83
C ASP A 48 0.70 6.88 -11.74
N ASP A 49 -0.14 7.02 -12.76
CA ASP A 49 -0.44 5.93 -13.70
C ASP A 49 0.80 5.38 -14.40
N ASP A 50 1.83 6.20 -14.61
CA ASP A 50 3.07 5.75 -15.24
C ASP A 50 3.89 4.85 -14.31
N TRP A 51 3.93 5.14 -13.01
CA TRP A 51 4.56 4.26 -12.02
C TRP A 51 3.78 2.96 -11.85
N LYS A 52 2.44 3.03 -11.81
CA LYS A 52 1.59 1.83 -11.80
C LYS A 52 1.89 0.95 -13.02
N LYS A 53 2.01 1.51 -14.22
CA LYS A 53 2.39 0.75 -15.43
C LYS A 53 3.77 0.10 -15.31
N VAL A 54 4.75 0.79 -14.73
CA VAL A 54 6.11 0.23 -14.52
C VAL A 54 6.05 -0.99 -13.61
N PHE A 55 5.38 -0.89 -12.47
CA PHE A 55 5.28 -2.01 -11.53
C PHE A 55 4.45 -3.17 -12.08
N LYS A 56 3.32 -2.87 -12.74
CA LYS A 56 2.51 -3.89 -13.43
C LYS A 56 3.33 -4.67 -14.44
N LYS A 57 4.14 -3.98 -15.27
CA LYS A 57 5.06 -4.63 -16.21
C LYS A 57 6.17 -5.43 -15.52
N ALA A 58 6.72 -4.92 -14.42
CA ALA A 58 7.80 -5.58 -13.68
C ALA A 58 7.38 -6.96 -13.16
N ILE A 59 6.16 -7.08 -12.64
CA ILE A 59 5.60 -8.36 -12.16
C ILE A 59 4.66 -9.04 -13.18
N LYS A 60 4.58 -8.52 -14.41
CA LYS A 60 3.83 -9.10 -15.55
C LYS A 60 2.32 -9.24 -15.32
N ILE A 61 1.69 -8.22 -14.74
CA ILE A 61 0.23 -8.12 -14.59
C ILE A 61 -0.35 -7.00 -15.46
N GLU A 62 -1.64 -7.08 -15.76
CA GLU A 62 -2.36 -6.07 -16.55
C GLU A 62 -3.39 -5.30 -15.71
N ASN A 63 -3.95 -5.94 -14.68
CA ASN A 63 -5.01 -5.40 -13.84
C ASN A 63 -4.47 -4.72 -12.56
N GLU A 64 -5.38 -4.30 -11.67
CA GLU A 64 -4.99 -3.85 -10.33
C GLU A 64 -4.39 -5.02 -9.53
N PRO A 65 -3.28 -4.80 -8.80
CA PRO A 65 -2.64 -5.85 -8.04
C PRO A 65 -3.50 -6.28 -6.85
N SER A 66 -3.63 -7.58 -6.67
CA SER A 66 -4.05 -8.22 -5.42
C SER A 66 -3.09 -7.92 -4.27
N ASP A 67 -3.44 -8.32 -3.05
CA ASP A 67 -2.60 -8.08 -1.88
C ASP A 67 -1.26 -8.85 -1.98
N ASP A 68 -1.26 -10.06 -2.52
CA ASP A 68 -0.04 -10.85 -2.75
C ASP A 68 0.85 -10.20 -3.82
N GLU A 69 0.25 -9.70 -4.91
CA GLU A 69 0.99 -8.99 -5.96
C GLU A 69 1.55 -7.64 -5.46
N LEU A 70 0.85 -6.95 -4.56
CA LEU A 70 1.40 -5.77 -3.88
C LEU A 70 2.61 -6.13 -3.02
N VAL A 71 2.53 -7.22 -2.27
CA VAL A 71 3.66 -7.75 -1.48
C VAL A 71 4.82 -8.10 -2.40
N GLU A 72 4.58 -8.65 -3.59
CA GLU A 72 5.62 -8.90 -4.59
C GLU A 72 6.27 -7.61 -5.07
N ILE A 73 5.47 -6.60 -5.45
CA ILE A 73 5.94 -5.30 -5.93
C ILE A 73 6.86 -4.61 -4.92
N VAL A 74 6.44 -4.50 -3.66
CA VAL A 74 7.22 -3.80 -2.63
C VAL A 74 8.46 -4.57 -2.17
N ASN A 75 8.54 -5.87 -2.47
CA ASN A 75 9.71 -6.71 -2.20
C ASN A 75 10.62 -6.91 -3.42
N LEU A 76 10.36 -6.21 -4.54
CA LEU A 76 11.24 -6.25 -5.71
C LEU A 76 12.67 -5.91 -5.32
N GLN A 77 13.60 -6.77 -5.71
CA GLN A 77 15.05 -6.54 -5.56
C GLN A 77 15.64 -5.88 -6.80
N ILE A 78 15.04 -6.10 -7.97
CA ILE A 78 15.49 -5.56 -9.24
C ILE A 78 14.29 -4.91 -9.92
N LEU A 79 14.45 -3.64 -10.26
CA LEU A 79 13.50 -2.91 -11.09
C LEU A 79 14.27 -2.36 -12.29
N ALA A 80 13.99 -2.92 -13.46
CA ALA A 80 14.57 -2.46 -14.72
C ALA A 80 13.43 -1.98 -15.62
N PHE A 81 13.51 -0.74 -16.08
CA PHE A 81 12.60 -0.22 -17.11
C PHE A 81 13.43 0.54 -18.15
N SER A 82 13.50 -0.03 -19.35
CA SER A 82 14.14 0.65 -20.48
C SER A 82 13.12 1.50 -21.22
N GLY A 83 13.52 2.63 -21.77
CA GLY A 83 12.64 3.50 -22.59
C GLY A 83 12.06 2.85 -23.86
N LYS A 84 12.39 1.58 -24.18
CA LYS A 84 11.61 0.77 -25.14
C LYS A 84 10.21 0.45 -24.61
N TRP A 85 10.04 0.49 -23.30
CA TRP A 85 8.75 0.56 -22.67
C TRP A 85 8.25 1.97 -22.99
N ASN A 86 7.44 2.03 -24.03
CA ASN A 86 6.56 3.08 -24.54
C ASN A 86 5.72 3.86 -23.50
N ASN A 87 6.20 3.97 -22.27
CA ASN A 87 5.84 4.99 -21.31
C ASN A 87 6.39 6.32 -21.85
N LYS A 88 5.63 6.93 -22.79
CA LYS A 88 5.75 8.36 -23.13
C LYS A 88 5.46 9.29 -21.94
N GLY A 89 5.11 8.70 -20.80
CA GLY A 89 4.89 9.36 -19.53
C GLY A 89 6.20 9.87 -18.92
N ASN A 90 6.21 11.14 -18.51
CA ASN A 90 7.29 11.71 -17.74
C ASN A 90 7.27 11.07 -16.35
N LEU A 91 8.07 10.02 -16.14
CA LEU A 91 8.46 9.62 -14.79
C LEU A 91 9.29 10.79 -14.22
N ALA A 92 8.61 11.69 -13.51
CA ALA A 92 9.20 12.97 -13.10
C ALA A 92 10.02 12.86 -11.81
N SER A 93 9.79 11.80 -11.03
CA SER A 93 10.36 11.60 -9.69
C SER A 93 10.62 10.13 -9.42
N LEU A 94 11.71 9.82 -8.72
CA LEU A 94 12.03 8.49 -8.19
C LEU A 94 11.46 8.26 -6.78
N GLU A 95 10.77 9.25 -6.21
CA GLU A 95 10.19 9.20 -4.87
C GLU A 95 9.37 7.91 -4.59
N PRO A 96 8.53 7.40 -5.52
CA PRO A 96 7.80 6.15 -5.31
C PRO A 96 8.66 4.92 -5.00
N LEU A 97 9.91 4.90 -5.48
CA LEU A 97 10.83 3.81 -5.26
C LEU A 97 11.35 3.73 -3.82
N SER A 98 11.20 4.80 -3.03
CA SER A 98 11.56 4.80 -1.61
C SER A 98 10.80 3.75 -0.79
N ALA A 99 9.59 3.36 -1.22
CA ALA A 99 8.81 2.31 -0.58
C ALA A 99 9.39 0.89 -0.82
N LEU A 100 10.18 0.71 -1.88
CA LEU A 100 10.83 -0.56 -2.21
C LEU A 100 12.12 -0.72 -1.42
N THR A 101 11.99 -0.87 -0.11
CA THR A 101 13.12 -1.00 0.84
C THR A 101 14.07 -2.15 0.54
N ASN A 102 13.62 -3.16 -0.22
CA ASN A 102 14.43 -4.31 -0.64
C ASN A 102 15.08 -4.13 -2.01
N LEU A 103 14.89 -2.99 -2.68
CA LEU A 103 15.44 -2.74 -4.00
C LEU A 103 16.96 -2.65 -3.95
N GLN A 104 17.63 -3.54 -4.67
CA GLN A 104 19.09 -3.62 -4.77
C GLN A 104 19.60 -3.07 -6.08
N THR A 105 18.80 -3.15 -7.14
CA THR A 105 19.19 -2.70 -8.48
C THR A 105 18.05 -1.92 -9.13
N LEU A 106 18.33 -0.68 -9.50
CA LEU A 106 17.49 0.15 -10.35
C LEU A 106 18.20 0.36 -11.68
N ASP A 107 17.67 -0.22 -12.75
CA ASP A 107 18.12 0.07 -14.10
C ASP A 107 17.09 0.96 -14.80
N CYS A 108 17.41 2.24 -14.85
CA CYS A 108 16.70 3.26 -15.61
C CYS A 108 17.56 3.82 -16.75
N SER A 109 18.60 3.09 -17.15
CA SER A 109 19.51 3.50 -18.21
C SER A 109 18.79 3.46 -19.56
N TYR A 110 18.95 4.54 -20.34
CA TYR A 110 18.41 4.60 -21.70
C TYR A 110 19.53 4.84 -22.71
N ASN A 111 19.61 4.00 -23.75
CA ASN A 111 20.19 4.44 -25.02
C ASN A 111 19.73 3.55 -26.17
N PRO A 112 19.28 4.17 -27.27
CA PRO A 112 19.99 3.78 -28.49
C PRO A 112 20.95 4.84 -29.03
N LEU A 113 20.62 6.13 -29.10
CA LEU A 113 21.45 7.14 -29.81
C LEU A 113 21.37 8.59 -29.28
N ARG A 114 21.47 8.80 -27.96
CA ARG A 114 21.36 10.12 -27.27
C ARG A 114 19.94 10.70 -27.41
N GLN A 115 19.22 10.98 -26.34
CA GLN A 115 19.45 12.17 -25.53
C GLN A 115 18.67 12.03 -24.21
N LYS A 116 19.38 12.33 -23.12
CA LYS A 116 18.86 12.67 -21.79
C LYS A 116 18.29 11.50 -20.96
N THR A 117 18.82 11.36 -19.75
CA THR A 117 18.25 10.55 -18.67
C THR A 117 16.87 11.09 -18.32
N PHE A 118 15.89 10.21 -18.06
CA PHE A 118 14.54 10.62 -17.63
C PHE A 118 14.56 11.42 -16.32
N PHE A 119 15.57 11.18 -15.49
CA PHE A 119 15.77 11.82 -14.21
C PHE A 119 16.98 12.78 -14.23
N SER A 120 16.87 13.87 -13.49
CA SER A 120 18.00 14.80 -13.30
C SER A 120 19.08 14.15 -12.43
N ARG A 121 20.33 14.62 -12.52
CA ARG A 121 21.41 14.11 -11.64
C ARG A 121 21.07 14.30 -10.15
N SER A 122 20.43 15.43 -9.81
CA SER A 122 19.98 15.71 -8.45
C SER A 122 18.97 14.68 -7.96
N GLU A 123 18.04 14.26 -8.82
CA GLU A 123 17.03 13.25 -8.50
C GLU A 123 17.68 11.89 -8.20
N ILE A 124 18.63 11.47 -9.05
CA ILE A 124 19.40 10.24 -8.83
C ILE A 124 20.18 10.31 -7.52
N ASP A 125 20.80 11.45 -7.22
CA ASP A 125 21.59 11.62 -5.99
C ASP A 125 20.71 11.66 -4.74
N GLN A 126 19.49 12.22 -4.81
CA GLN A 126 18.51 12.15 -3.72
C GLN A 126 18.04 10.72 -3.49
N PHE A 127 17.71 9.99 -4.56
CA PHE A 127 17.32 8.58 -4.46
C PHE A 127 18.43 7.73 -3.86
N LYS A 128 19.69 7.91 -4.28
CA LYS A 128 20.85 7.21 -3.69
C LYS A 128 21.06 7.52 -2.21
N LYS A 129 20.67 8.71 -1.73
CA LYS A 129 20.71 9.00 -0.28
C LYS A 129 19.60 8.27 0.47
N ALA A 130 18.40 8.19 -0.12
CA ALA A 130 17.26 7.50 0.48
C ALA A 130 17.42 5.96 0.47
N VAL A 131 18.02 5.42 -0.60
CA VAL A 131 18.22 3.98 -0.80
C VAL A 131 19.71 3.70 -1.10
N PRO A 132 20.60 3.86 -0.11
CA PRO A 132 22.05 3.81 -0.31
C PRO A 132 22.58 2.45 -0.76
N ASN A 133 21.83 1.39 -0.52
CA ASN A 133 22.19 0.03 -0.93
C ASN A 133 21.75 -0.31 -2.37
N CYS A 134 20.98 0.57 -3.02
CA CYS A 134 20.50 0.34 -4.38
C CYS A 134 21.53 0.83 -5.41
N GLN A 135 21.96 -0.08 -6.28
CA GLN A 135 22.79 0.22 -7.44
C GLN A 135 21.92 0.81 -8.54
N VAL A 136 22.16 2.08 -8.86
CA VAL A 136 21.42 2.79 -9.92
C VAL A 136 22.25 2.85 -11.18
N TYR A 137 21.73 2.23 -12.25
CA TYR A 137 22.22 2.34 -13.61
C TYR A 137 21.32 3.33 -14.35
N SER A 138 21.86 4.49 -14.74
CA SER A 138 21.12 5.62 -15.33
C SER A 138 21.91 6.29 -16.45
#